data_AF-A0A126ZV93-F1
#
_entry.id   AF-A0A126ZV93-F1
#
_cell.length_a   1.000
_cell.length_b   1.000
_cell.length_c   1.000
_cell.angle_alpha   90.00
_cell.angle_beta   90.00
_cell.angle_gamma   90.00
#
_symmetry.space_group_name_H-M   'P 1'
#
loop_
_entity.id
_entity.type
_entity.pdbx_description
1 polymer ?
#
loop_
_entity_poly.entity_id
_entity_poly.type
_entity_poly.pdbx_seq_one_letter_code
_entity_poly.pdbx_strand_id
1 'polypeptide(L)'
;MGRAVTYLVVVLVSIGFMFLSDPASGWFAVPSGLAIGFTIPLVDTLMSNARFLRIMWSSIRTWRKRVRISASYLYRIRIDNEYLLIRGQRFDQYQPVGGVYKSHPSSSGVLGEMNVLNDDLLAPDAISEGDLRVRVPGKHLLPFVRWFEEGHGREIDGWREFYEELVATGILSKELFRFVKYDHVKRLYQPMRFSPWANSQEILIADILELLPTPAQEQELRQLKSKSHPDIFWASETQIRRLGAVEGAAHQKTKIAQTAVWTIDTLN
;
A
#
# COMPACT_ATOMS: atom_id res chain seq x y z
N MET A 1 0.39 9.13 -19.09
CA MET A 1 -0.44 8.45 -20.12
C MET A 1 -0.41 9.15 -21.48
N GLY A 2 -0.53 10.49 -21.58
CA GLY A 2 -0.47 11.19 -22.89
C GLY A 2 0.75 10.83 -23.74
N ARG A 3 1.95 10.83 -23.14
CA ARG A 3 3.21 10.42 -23.81
C ARG A 3 3.17 8.98 -24.35
N ALA A 4 2.62 8.03 -23.58
CA ALA A 4 2.49 6.64 -24.01
C ALA A 4 1.57 6.49 -25.23
N VAL A 5 0.45 7.23 -25.25
CA VAL A 5 -0.47 7.26 -26.40
C VAL A 5 0.23 7.85 -27.62
N THR A 6 0.98 8.94 -27.46
CA THR A 6 1.78 9.51 -28.55
C THR A 6 2.79 8.51 -29.09
N TYR A 7 3.55 7.83 -28.22
CA TYR A 7 4.53 6.82 -28.65
C TYR A 7 3.85 5.64 -29.34
N LEU A 8 2.73 5.15 -28.81
CA LEU A 8 1.96 4.07 -29.42
C LEU A 8 1.44 4.45 -30.81
N VAL A 9 0.88 5.66 -30.98
CA VAL A 9 0.39 6.13 -32.28
C VAL A 9 1.54 6.23 -33.28
N VAL A 10 2.69 6.79 -32.89
CA VAL A 10 3.86 6.89 -33.78
C VAL A 10 4.35 5.50 -34.19
N VAL A 11 4.43 4.55 -33.24
CA VAL A 11 4.81 3.16 -33.54
C VAL A 11 3.82 2.50 -34.50
N LEU A 12 2.51 2.61 -34.25
CA LEU A 12 1.47 2.00 -35.10
C LEU A 12 1.44 2.61 -36.50
N VAL A 13 1.55 3.94 -36.63
CA VAL A 13 1.62 4.63 -37.93
C VAL A 13 2.88 4.19 -38.67
N SER A 14 4.03 4.13 -38.00
CA SER A 14 5.28 3.70 -38.60
C SER A 14 5.21 2.25 -39.10
N ILE A 15 4.63 1.34 -38.31
CA ILE A 15 4.38 -0.05 -38.71
C ILE A 15 3.44 -0.11 -39.92
N GLY A 16 2.36 0.68 -39.93
CA GLY A 16 1.44 0.78 -41.06
C GLY A 16 2.13 1.21 -42.35
N PHE A 17 2.99 2.24 -42.29
CA PHE A 17 3.80 2.68 -43.42
C PHE A 17 4.81 1.61 -43.87
N MET A 18 5.41 0.85 -42.96
CA MET A 18 6.29 -0.26 -43.32
C MET A 18 5.58 -1.33 -44.14
N PHE A 19 4.34 -1.69 -43.79
CA PHE A 19 3.55 -2.66 -44.57
C PHE A 19 3.13 -2.15 -45.96
N LEU A 20 3.10 -0.83 -46.16
CA LEU A 20 2.77 -0.20 -47.44
C LEU A 20 4.02 0.11 -48.29
N SER A 21 5.22 -0.02 -47.72
CA SER A 21 6.49 0.32 -48.39
C SER A 21 7.19 -0.94 -48.90
N ASP A 22 7.82 -0.85 -50.07
CA ASP A 22 8.71 -1.91 -50.56
C ASP A 22 9.93 -2.01 -49.63
N PRO A 23 10.21 -3.18 -49.01
CA PRO A 23 11.38 -3.38 -48.16
C PRO A 23 12.73 -3.10 -48.84
N ALA A 24 12.80 -3.19 -50.18
CA ALA A 24 14.00 -2.87 -50.94
C ALA A 24 14.20 -1.36 -51.18
N SER A 25 13.20 -0.54 -50.86
CA SER A 25 13.26 0.92 -51.02
C SER A 25 13.90 1.60 -49.81
N GLY A 26 14.65 2.69 -50.05
CA GLY A 26 15.16 3.54 -48.97
C GLY A 26 14.06 4.14 -48.08
N TRP A 27 12.82 4.18 -48.56
CA TRP A 27 11.65 4.63 -47.82
C TRP A 27 11.23 3.68 -46.70
N PHE A 28 11.68 2.41 -46.68
CA PHE A 28 11.43 1.48 -45.57
C PHE A 28 12.31 1.78 -44.34
N ALA A 29 13.49 2.35 -44.52
CA ALA A 29 14.46 2.61 -43.44
C ALA A 29 13.97 3.67 -42.44
N VAL A 30 13.27 4.69 -42.94
CA VAL A 30 12.74 5.80 -42.11
C VAL A 30 11.65 5.32 -41.13
N PRO A 31 10.54 4.69 -41.57
CA PRO A 31 9.50 4.23 -40.66
C PRO A 31 9.97 3.09 -39.76
N SER A 32 10.87 2.20 -40.21
CA SER A 32 11.45 1.17 -39.33
C SER A 32 12.31 1.76 -38.21
N GLY A 33 13.14 2.78 -38.52
CA GLY A 33 13.90 3.52 -37.52
C GLY A 33 13.01 4.23 -36.49
N LEU A 34 11.92 4.87 -36.94
CA LEU A 34 10.94 5.48 -36.05
C LEU A 34 10.21 4.44 -35.18
N ALA A 35 9.74 3.34 -35.76
CA ALA A 35 9.07 2.28 -35.01
C ALA A 35 9.97 1.75 -33.87
N ILE A 36 11.22 1.43 -34.17
CA ILE A 36 12.19 0.94 -33.16
C ILE A 36 12.48 2.03 -32.12
N GLY A 37 12.78 3.26 -32.57
CA GLY A 37 13.14 4.38 -31.71
C GLY A 37 12.05 4.75 -30.69
N PHE A 38 10.78 4.61 -31.07
CA PHE A 38 9.65 4.89 -30.18
C PHE A 38 9.17 3.66 -29.39
N THR A 39 9.62 2.44 -29.73
CA THR A 39 9.26 1.23 -28.98
C THR A 39 9.88 1.23 -27.59
N ILE A 40 11.16 1.60 -27.45
CA ILE A 40 11.84 1.65 -26.15
C ILE A 40 11.13 2.59 -25.15
N PRO A 41 10.91 3.89 -25.47
CA PRO A 41 10.22 4.79 -24.53
C PRO A 41 8.76 4.40 -24.30
N LEU A 42 8.10 3.73 -25.27
CA LEU A 42 6.77 3.16 -25.05
C LEU A 42 6.80 2.06 -24.00
N VAL A 43 7.69 1.07 -24.15
CA VAL A 43 7.85 -0.04 -23.20
C VAL A 43 8.23 0.48 -21.82
N ASP A 44 9.21 1.39 -21.74
CA ASP A 44 9.61 2.03 -20.48
C ASP A 44 8.44 2.77 -19.81
N THR A 45 7.65 3.54 -20.59
CA THR A 45 6.46 4.22 -20.05
C THR A 45 5.40 3.23 -19.56
N LEU A 46 5.19 2.11 -20.27
CA LEU A 46 4.24 1.08 -19.84
C LEU A 46 4.70 0.36 -18.57
N MET A 47 5.99 0.03 -18.48
CA MET A 47 6.59 -0.63 -17.32
C MET A 47 6.57 0.28 -16.08
N SER A 48 7.00 1.53 -16.21
CA SER A 48 6.96 2.53 -15.13
C SER A 48 5.54 2.83 -14.63
N ASN A 49 4.51 2.62 -15.48
CA ASN A 49 3.10 2.83 -15.12
C ASN A 49 2.32 1.52 -14.93
N ALA A 50 2.99 0.36 -14.87
CA ALA A 50 2.34 -0.96 -14.85
C ALA A 50 1.31 -1.08 -13.72
N ARG A 51 1.58 -0.48 -12.56
CA ARG A 51 0.64 -0.39 -11.44
C ARG A 51 -0.66 0.32 -11.82
N PHE A 52 -0.59 1.51 -12.40
CA PHE A 52 -1.77 2.26 -12.82
C PHE A 52 -2.52 1.56 -13.94
N LEU A 53 -1.81 0.86 -14.84
CA LEU A 53 -2.44 0.03 -15.87
C LEU A 53 -3.22 -1.14 -15.24
N ARG A 54 -2.68 -1.79 -14.20
CA ARG A 54 -3.40 -2.84 -13.44
C ARG A 54 -4.64 -2.29 -12.74
N ILE A 55 -4.56 -1.09 -12.16
CA ILE A 55 -5.72 -0.43 -11.53
C ILE A 55 -6.76 -0.04 -12.59
N MET A 56 -6.32 0.48 -13.73
CA MET A 56 -7.19 0.81 -14.86
C MET A 56 -7.90 -0.43 -15.40
N TRP A 57 -7.18 -1.54 -15.57
CA TRP A 57 -7.77 -2.83 -15.93
C TRP A 57 -8.81 -3.29 -14.89
N SER A 58 -8.48 -3.14 -13.61
CA SER A 58 -9.40 -3.46 -12.51
C SER A 58 -10.65 -2.58 -12.53
N SER A 59 -10.49 -1.29 -12.83
CA SER A 59 -11.55 -0.29 -13.01
C SER A 59 -12.51 -0.69 -14.12
N ILE A 60 -12.00 -1.10 -15.28
CA ILE A 60 -12.81 -1.57 -16.41
C ILE A 60 -13.57 -2.86 -16.03
N ARG A 61 -12.89 -3.85 -15.45
CA ARG A 61 -13.52 -5.13 -15.05
C ARG A 61 -14.62 -4.96 -14.00
N THR A 62 -14.49 -3.94 -13.15
CA THR A 62 -15.44 -3.67 -12.05
C THR A 62 -16.31 -2.45 -12.30
N TRP A 63 -16.38 -1.94 -13.53
CA TRP A 63 -16.98 -0.65 -13.88
C TRP A 63 -18.33 -0.34 -13.21
N ARG A 64 -19.22 -1.35 -13.16
CA ARG A 64 -20.59 -1.26 -12.59
C ARG A 64 -20.71 -1.73 -11.14
N LYS A 65 -19.60 -2.12 -10.50
CA LYS A 65 -19.56 -2.62 -9.12
C LYS A 65 -18.84 -1.60 -8.24
N ARG A 66 -19.08 -1.67 -6.93
CA ARG A 66 -18.24 -0.99 -5.95
C ARG A 66 -17.12 -1.92 -5.52
N VAL A 67 -15.93 -1.36 -5.37
CA VAL A 67 -14.73 -2.05 -4.92
C VAL A 67 -14.33 -1.44 -3.59
N ARG A 68 -14.10 -2.31 -2.60
CA ARG A 68 -13.58 -1.91 -1.31
C ARG A 68 -12.10 -1.54 -1.46
N ILE A 69 -11.73 -0.41 -0.89
CA ILE A 69 -10.33 -0.01 -0.74
C ILE A 69 -10.08 0.17 0.74
N SER A 70 -8.96 -0.37 1.22
CA SER A 70 -8.44 -0.04 2.55
C SER A 70 -7.00 0.44 2.36
N ALA A 71 -6.79 1.72 2.61
CA ALA A 71 -5.50 2.37 2.50
C ALA A 71 -4.93 2.61 3.90
N SER A 72 -3.81 1.96 4.20
CA SER A 72 -3.17 1.97 5.52
C SER A 72 -1.70 2.32 5.42
N TYR A 73 -1.09 2.54 6.57
CA TYR A 73 0.35 2.54 6.74
C TYR A 73 0.73 1.58 7.88
N LEU A 74 1.90 0.97 7.78
CA LEU A 74 2.41 0.00 8.73
C LEU A 74 3.87 0.35 9.03
N TYR A 75 4.20 0.44 10.31
CA TYR A 75 5.56 0.62 10.76
C TYR A 75 6.35 -0.68 10.70
N ARG A 76 7.56 -0.58 10.15
CA ARG A 76 8.64 -1.51 10.41
C ARG A 76 9.50 -0.92 11.54
N ILE A 77 9.47 -1.58 12.69
CA ILE A 77 10.31 -1.26 13.84
C ILE A 77 11.16 -2.50 14.08
N ARG A 78 12.46 -2.41 13.76
CA ARG A 78 13.38 -3.55 13.80
C ARG A 78 14.52 -3.30 14.78
N ILE A 79 14.71 -4.23 15.71
CA ILE A 79 15.79 -4.21 16.71
C ILE A 79 16.42 -5.60 16.79
N ASP A 80 17.73 -5.67 16.56
CA ASP A 80 18.52 -6.92 16.58
C ASP A 80 17.88 -8.04 15.74
N ASN A 81 17.49 -7.74 14.50
CA ASN A 81 16.84 -8.65 13.53
C ASN A 81 15.45 -9.18 13.90
N GLU A 82 14.83 -8.61 14.93
CA GLU A 82 13.43 -8.89 15.28
C GLU A 82 12.57 -7.66 15.07
N TYR A 83 11.30 -7.91 14.75
CA TYR A 83 10.30 -6.92 14.39
C TYR A 83 9.32 -6.76 15.54
N LEU A 84 9.06 -5.52 15.95
CA LEU A 84 8.04 -5.22 16.94
C LEU A 84 6.66 -5.39 16.32
N LEU A 85 5.86 -6.29 16.89
CA LEU A 85 4.44 -6.43 16.63
C LEU A 85 3.65 -6.14 17.91
N ILE A 86 2.46 -5.57 17.75
CA ILE A 86 1.53 -5.27 18.82
C ILE A 86 0.31 -6.19 18.74
N ARG A 87 -0.36 -6.44 19.85
CA ARG A 87 -1.62 -7.17 19.88
C ARG A 87 -2.74 -6.30 19.28
N GLY A 88 -3.41 -6.81 18.25
CA GLY A 88 -4.53 -6.13 17.62
C GLY A 88 -5.73 -6.01 18.56
N GLN A 89 -6.40 -4.85 18.54
CA GLN A 89 -7.60 -4.64 19.34
C GLN A 89 -8.84 -5.31 18.74
N ARG A 90 -8.93 -5.35 17.40
CA ARG A 90 -10.10 -5.87 16.66
C ARG A 90 -10.02 -7.37 16.37
N PHE A 91 -8.82 -7.89 16.22
CA PHE A 91 -8.56 -9.30 15.94
C PHE A 91 -7.50 -9.80 16.91
N ASP A 92 -7.72 -10.98 17.51
CA ASP A 92 -6.77 -11.62 18.42
C ASP A 92 -5.56 -12.19 17.66
N GLN A 93 -4.70 -11.29 17.21
CA GLN A 93 -3.46 -11.55 16.48
C GLN A 93 -2.47 -10.42 16.72
N TYR A 94 -1.18 -10.71 16.55
CA TYR A 94 -0.13 -9.71 16.51
C TYR A 94 -0.02 -9.08 15.13
N GLN A 95 0.13 -7.77 15.06
CA GLN A 95 0.21 -7.00 13.82
C GLN A 95 1.25 -5.90 13.93
N PRO A 96 1.76 -5.36 12.81
CA PRO A 96 2.59 -4.16 12.85
C PRO A 96 1.82 -2.98 13.43
N VAL A 97 2.54 -2.06 14.06
CA VAL A 97 2.01 -0.77 14.49
C VAL A 97 1.56 0.01 13.26
N GLY A 98 0.38 0.61 13.30
CA GLY A 98 -0.19 1.35 12.18
C GLY A 98 -1.65 1.04 11.94
N GLY A 99 -2.23 1.72 10.95
CA GLY A 99 -3.66 1.69 10.74
C GLY A 99 -4.08 2.35 9.45
N VAL A 100 -5.39 2.56 9.31
CA VAL A 100 -5.99 3.14 8.10
C VAL A 100 -5.74 4.64 8.10
N TYR A 101 -5.33 5.19 6.97
CA TYR A 101 -5.24 6.63 6.80
C TYR A 101 -6.60 7.30 6.98
N LYS A 102 -6.64 8.54 7.45
CA LYS A 102 -7.87 9.34 7.52
C LYS A 102 -7.96 10.38 6.40
N SER A 103 -9.15 10.57 5.85
CA SER A 103 -9.51 11.72 5.01
C SER A 103 -9.74 12.95 5.87
N HIS A 104 -9.43 14.12 5.32
CA HIS A 104 -9.77 15.40 5.94
C HIS A 104 -11.10 15.93 5.37
N PRO A 105 -11.84 16.77 6.10
CA PRO A 105 -13.08 17.38 5.62
C PRO A 105 -12.95 18.10 4.27
N SER A 106 -11.76 18.65 3.97
CA SER A 106 -11.46 19.31 2.69
C SER A 106 -11.55 18.38 1.47
N SER A 107 -11.52 17.06 1.65
CA SER A 107 -11.65 16.08 0.58
C SER A 107 -13.09 15.64 0.29
N SER A 108 -14.07 16.10 1.07
CA SER A 108 -15.48 15.71 0.92
C SER A 108 -16.03 15.96 -0.49
N GLY A 109 -15.67 17.09 -1.12
CA GLY A 109 -16.07 17.41 -2.50
C GLY A 109 -15.55 16.39 -3.51
N VAL A 110 -14.24 16.15 -3.53
CA VAL A 110 -13.61 15.21 -4.49
C VAL A 110 -14.06 13.77 -4.26
N LEU A 111 -14.24 13.35 -3.00
CA LEU A 111 -14.79 12.03 -2.66
C LEU A 111 -16.27 11.91 -3.09
N GLY A 112 -17.04 12.97 -2.93
CA GLY A 112 -18.44 13.06 -3.36
C GLY A 112 -18.60 13.00 -4.88
N GLU A 113 -17.76 13.70 -5.64
CA GLU A 113 -17.72 13.62 -7.12
C GLU A 113 -17.43 12.20 -7.62
N MET A 114 -16.58 11.47 -6.89
CA MET A 114 -16.29 10.06 -7.16
C MET A 114 -17.35 9.09 -6.59
N ASN A 115 -18.36 9.61 -5.87
CA ASN A 115 -19.40 8.84 -5.18
C ASN A 115 -18.81 7.75 -4.27
N VAL A 116 -17.76 8.11 -3.53
CA VAL A 116 -17.11 7.24 -2.53
C VAL A 116 -18.04 7.11 -1.32
N LEU A 117 -18.19 5.88 -0.83
CA LEU A 117 -18.97 5.60 0.38
C LEU A 117 -18.05 5.01 1.46
N ASN A 118 -18.46 5.15 2.71
CA ASN A 118 -17.82 4.45 3.82
C ASN A 118 -17.97 2.92 3.66
N ASP A 119 -17.08 2.17 4.29
CA ASP A 119 -17.25 0.73 4.46
C ASP A 119 -18.42 0.44 5.41
N ASP A 120 -19.14 -0.64 5.15
CA ASP A 120 -20.34 -1.07 5.88
C ASP A 120 -20.10 -2.32 6.74
N LEU A 121 -18.85 -2.80 6.79
CA LEU A 121 -18.46 -3.95 7.61
C LEU A 121 -18.42 -3.67 9.10
N LEU A 122 -18.26 -2.40 9.48
CA LEU A 122 -18.19 -1.98 10.87
C LEU A 122 -19.19 -0.86 11.07
N ALA A 123 -19.82 -0.85 12.24
CA ALA A 123 -20.68 0.26 12.63
C ALA A 123 -19.86 1.55 12.65
N PRO A 124 -20.37 2.67 12.11
CA PRO A 124 -19.71 3.95 12.23
C PRO A 124 -19.50 4.28 13.71
N ASP A 125 -18.26 4.59 14.08
CA ASP A 125 -17.87 5.07 15.40
C ASP A 125 -16.95 6.30 15.25
N ALA A 126 -16.74 7.05 16.33
CA ALA A 126 -15.87 8.23 16.29
C ALA A 126 -14.42 7.88 15.92
N ILE A 127 -14.00 6.63 16.16
CA ILE A 127 -12.64 6.15 15.87
C ILE A 127 -12.45 5.93 14.36
N SER A 128 -13.48 5.48 13.64
CA SER A 128 -13.46 5.18 12.21
C SER A 128 -13.86 6.38 11.35
N GLU A 129 -14.13 7.54 11.96
CA GLU A 129 -14.44 8.76 11.22
C GLU A 129 -13.29 9.12 10.27
N GLY A 130 -13.65 9.31 9.00
CA GLY A 130 -12.71 9.65 7.94
C GLY A 130 -11.82 8.51 7.45
N ASP A 131 -11.92 7.29 8.00
CA ASP A 131 -11.09 6.15 7.57
C ASP A 131 -11.13 5.97 6.04
N LEU A 132 -9.96 5.86 5.41
CA LEU A 132 -9.78 5.47 4.01
C LEU A 132 -9.97 3.96 3.80
N ARG A 133 -11.00 3.45 4.47
CA ARG A 133 -11.62 2.15 4.32
C ARG A 133 -12.99 2.41 3.70
N VAL A 134 -13.03 2.40 2.37
CA VAL A 134 -14.13 2.97 1.59
C VAL A 134 -14.57 2.05 0.47
N ARG A 135 -15.77 2.27 -0.06
CA ARG A 135 -16.33 1.59 -1.23
C ARG A 135 -16.38 2.55 -2.42
N VAL A 136 -15.49 2.35 -3.38
CA VAL A 136 -15.33 3.20 -4.57
C VAL A 136 -16.02 2.57 -5.77
N PRO A 137 -16.85 3.29 -6.55
CA PRO A 137 -17.35 2.79 -7.82
C PRO A 137 -16.21 2.40 -8.76
N GLY A 138 -16.30 1.26 -9.44
CA GLY A 138 -15.25 0.72 -10.30
C GLY A 138 -14.72 1.73 -11.31
N LYS A 139 -15.63 2.49 -11.95
CA LYS A 139 -15.29 3.58 -12.89
C LYS A 139 -14.42 4.71 -12.29
N HIS A 140 -14.42 4.88 -10.97
CA HIS A 140 -13.64 5.88 -10.24
C HIS A 140 -12.43 5.31 -9.49
N LEU A 141 -12.09 4.02 -9.69
CA LEU A 141 -10.92 3.41 -9.04
C LEU A 141 -9.61 4.12 -9.36
N LEU A 142 -9.33 4.37 -10.65
CA LEU A 142 -8.09 5.04 -11.05
C LEU A 142 -8.04 6.50 -10.56
N PRO A 143 -9.11 7.32 -10.73
CA PRO A 143 -9.19 8.64 -10.11
C PRO A 143 -8.95 8.62 -8.59
N PHE A 144 -9.59 7.71 -7.87
CA PHE A 144 -9.44 7.60 -6.42
C PHE A 144 -7.99 7.29 -6.02
N VAL A 145 -7.36 6.32 -6.70
CA VAL A 145 -5.96 5.98 -6.38
C VAL A 145 -5.05 7.17 -6.66
N ARG A 146 -5.26 7.92 -7.75
CA ARG A 146 -4.45 9.12 -8.04
C ARG A 146 -4.61 10.18 -6.97
N TRP A 147 -5.84 10.49 -6.58
CA TRP A 147 -6.11 11.40 -5.47
C TRP A 147 -5.43 10.93 -4.17
N PHE A 148 -5.52 9.64 -3.85
CA PHE A 148 -4.83 9.08 -2.69
C PHE A 148 -3.31 9.29 -2.79
N GLU A 149 -2.70 9.08 -3.96
CA GLU A 149 -1.26 9.26 -4.12
C GLU A 149 -0.80 10.72 -4.03
N GLU A 150 -1.65 11.68 -4.41
CA GLU A 150 -1.37 13.12 -4.28
C GLU A 150 -1.24 13.56 -2.81
N GLY A 151 -1.91 12.88 -1.89
CA GLY A 151 -1.84 13.19 -0.45
C GLY A 151 -2.61 14.44 -0.01
N HIS A 152 -3.29 15.12 -0.94
CA HIS A 152 -4.07 16.31 -0.61
C HIS A 152 -5.41 15.97 0.07
N GLY A 153 -5.67 16.60 1.22
CA GLY A 153 -6.92 16.42 1.96
C GLY A 153 -7.04 15.06 2.65
N ARG A 154 -5.91 14.44 3.01
CA ARG A 154 -5.85 13.26 3.89
C ARG A 154 -4.64 13.34 4.82
N GLU A 155 -4.63 12.48 5.82
CA GLU A 155 -3.47 12.15 6.64
C GLU A 155 -2.34 11.66 5.73
N ILE A 156 -1.13 12.18 5.92
CA ILE A 156 0.06 11.86 5.11
C ILE A 156 1.22 11.28 5.91
N ASP A 157 1.14 11.39 7.23
CA ASP A 157 2.17 10.94 8.17
C ASP A 157 1.65 9.74 8.97
N GLY A 158 2.57 8.97 9.55
CA GLY A 158 2.23 7.78 10.35
C GLY A 158 2.02 8.03 11.84
N TRP A 159 2.13 9.29 12.31
CA TRP A 159 2.34 9.58 13.73
C TRP A 159 1.18 9.13 14.62
N ARG A 160 -0.06 9.30 14.16
CA ARG A 160 -1.27 9.05 14.96
C ARG A 160 -1.29 7.63 15.56
N GLU A 161 -1.26 6.61 14.72
CA GLU A 161 -1.29 5.20 15.17
C GLU A 161 -0.05 4.84 16.00
N PHE A 162 1.15 5.35 15.64
CA PHE A 162 2.34 5.13 16.46
C PHE A 162 2.14 5.68 17.89
N TYR A 163 1.63 6.90 17.98
CA TYR A 163 1.36 7.53 19.26
C TYR A 163 0.26 6.79 20.03
N GLU A 164 -0.88 6.51 19.39
CA GLU A 164 -2.03 5.85 20.00
C GLU A 164 -1.69 4.45 20.51
N GLU A 165 -0.98 3.65 19.72
CA GLU A 165 -0.73 2.24 20.05
C GLU A 165 0.46 2.03 20.99
N LEU A 166 1.51 2.87 20.91
CA LEU A 166 2.74 2.68 21.71
C LEU A 166 2.94 3.72 22.82
N VAL A 167 2.64 4.99 22.55
CA VAL A 167 3.02 6.09 23.45
C VAL A 167 1.90 6.43 24.42
N ALA A 168 0.66 6.48 23.94
CA ALA A 168 -0.53 6.76 24.74
C ALA A 168 -0.85 5.61 25.72
N THR A 169 -0.56 4.37 25.32
CA THR A 169 -0.67 3.15 26.13
C THR A 169 0.41 3.03 27.20
N GLY A 170 1.47 3.84 27.14
CA GLY A 170 2.59 3.79 28.07
C GLY A 170 3.58 2.66 27.80
N ILE A 171 3.49 1.99 26.65
CA ILE A 171 4.47 1.00 26.20
C ILE A 171 5.84 1.65 25.95
N LEU A 172 5.82 2.87 25.41
CA LEU A 172 7.00 3.73 25.19
C LEU A 172 6.86 5.07 25.90
N SER A 173 7.99 5.63 26.33
CA SER A 173 8.06 6.93 27.01
C SER A 173 7.59 8.07 26.12
N LYS A 174 6.64 8.86 26.64
CA LYS A 174 6.16 10.11 26.01
C LYS A 174 7.28 11.13 25.81
N GLU A 175 8.28 11.14 26.70
CA GLU A 175 9.40 12.08 26.61
C GLU A 175 10.34 11.69 25.47
N LEU A 176 10.75 10.42 25.42
CA LEU A 176 11.71 9.93 24.42
C LEU A 176 11.07 9.79 23.04
N PHE A 177 9.79 9.43 22.97
CA PHE A 177 9.03 9.30 21.73
C PHE A 177 8.14 10.50 21.44
N ARG A 178 8.43 11.70 21.98
CA ARG A 178 7.71 12.94 21.63
C ARG A 178 7.59 13.15 20.11
N PHE A 179 8.66 12.82 19.39
CA PHE A 179 8.72 12.82 17.93
C PHE A 179 9.50 11.61 17.46
N VAL A 180 9.14 11.08 16.30
CA VAL A 180 9.85 10.00 15.63
C VAL A 180 10.29 10.42 14.25
N LYS A 181 11.46 9.92 13.84
CA LYS A 181 11.87 9.96 12.44
C LYS A 181 11.55 8.62 11.82
N TYR A 182 11.14 8.63 10.56
CA TYR A 182 10.93 7.42 9.79
C TYR A 182 11.07 7.71 8.30
N ASP A 183 11.45 6.68 7.55
CA ASP A 183 11.47 6.73 6.09
C ASP A 183 10.24 6.05 5.50
N HIS A 184 9.71 6.61 4.41
CA HIS A 184 8.76 5.90 3.56
C HIS A 184 9.52 4.92 2.68
N VAL A 185 9.42 3.62 2.98
CA VAL A 185 10.18 2.57 2.30
C VAL A 185 9.56 2.25 0.95
N LYS A 186 8.25 2.00 0.96
CA LYS A 186 7.48 1.67 -0.24
C LYS A 186 5.98 1.78 0.00
N ARG A 187 5.25 1.91 -1.10
CA ARG A 187 3.81 1.70 -1.17
C ARG A 187 3.49 0.39 -1.87
N LEU A 188 2.83 -0.51 -1.16
CA LEU A 188 2.34 -1.76 -1.68
C LEU A 188 0.90 -1.62 -2.17
N TYR A 189 0.64 -2.22 -3.31
CA TYR A 189 -0.70 -2.40 -3.86
C TYR A 189 -0.96 -3.88 -4.00
N GLN A 190 -1.82 -4.41 -3.15
CA GLN A 190 -2.22 -5.78 -3.30
C GLN A 190 -3.13 -5.91 -4.54
N PRO A 191 -2.89 -6.91 -5.42
CA PRO A 191 -3.76 -7.16 -6.55
C PRO A 191 -5.22 -7.31 -6.10
N MET A 192 -6.13 -6.77 -6.90
CA MET A 192 -7.56 -6.86 -6.63
C MET A 192 -7.97 -8.32 -6.43
N ARG A 193 -8.60 -8.60 -5.29
CA ARG A 193 -9.13 -9.93 -4.96
C ARG A 193 -10.58 -9.83 -4.52
N PHE A 194 -11.27 -10.96 -4.49
CA PHE A 194 -12.53 -11.03 -3.76
C PHE A 194 -12.25 -11.26 -2.28
N SER A 195 -12.86 -10.48 -1.41
CA SER A 195 -12.86 -10.69 0.03
C SER A 195 -14.19 -11.34 0.43
N PRO A 196 -14.19 -12.60 0.89
CA PRO A 196 -15.40 -13.26 1.39
C PRO A 196 -16.00 -12.50 2.58
N TRP A 197 -15.15 -12.01 3.48
CA TRP A 197 -15.55 -11.21 4.64
C TRP A 197 -16.27 -9.92 4.22
N ALA A 198 -15.71 -9.20 3.24
CA ALA A 198 -16.30 -7.97 2.74
C ALA A 198 -17.43 -8.16 1.71
N ASN A 199 -17.67 -9.41 1.31
CA ASN A 199 -18.51 -9.82 0.19
C ASN A 199 -18.36 -8.92 -1.06
N SER A 200 -17.12 -8.54 -1.39
CA SER A 200 -16.85 -7.59 -2.47
C SER A 200 -15.42 -7.71 -3.00
N GLN A 201 -15.18 -7.12 -4.18
CA GLN A 201 -13.82 -6.96 -4.68
C GLN A 201 -13.09 -5.94 -3.80
N GLU A 202 -11.82 -6.20 -3.52
CA GLU A 202 -11.01 -5.45 -2.58
C GLU A 202 -9.63 -5.15 -3.17
N ILE A 203 -9.13 -3.94 -2.91
CA ILE A 203 -7.74 -3.54 -3.10
C ILE A 203 -7.21 -3.06 -1.75
N LEU A 204 -6.08 -3.62 -1.32
CA LEU A 204 -5.36 -3.13 -0.15
C LEU A 204 -4.18 -2.28 -0.61
N ILE A 205 -4.04 -1.10 0.00
CA ILE A 205 -2.92 -0.18 -0.22
C ILE A 205 -2.22 -0.02 1.12
N ALA A 206 -0.91 -0.24 1.17
CA ALA A 206 -0.15 -0.14 2.40
C ALA A 206 1.17 0.61 2.18
N ASP A 207 1.36 1.71 2.89
CA ASP A 207 2.67 2.35 3.04
C ASP A 207 3.47 1.65 4.13
N ILE A 208 4.74 1.34 3.86
CA ILE A 208 5.65 0.77 4.85
C ILE A 208 6.59 1.87 5.34
N LEU A 209 6.55 2.14 6.64
CA LEU A 209 7.32 3.21 7.29
C LEU A 209 8.42 2.60 8.15
N GLU A 210 9.69 2.84 7.85
CA GLU A 210 10.81 2.36 8.66
C GLU A 210 11.10 3.35 9.79
N LEU A 211 10.98 2.94 11.05
CA LEU A 211 11.39 3.78 12.17
C LEU A 211 12.90 4.02 12.14
N LEU A 212 13.30 5.28 12.29
CA LEU A 212 14.69 5.71 12.45
C LEU A 212 14.89 6.20 13.89
N PRO A 213 15.05 5.29 14.87
CA PRO A 213 15.16 5.68 16.27
C PRO A 213 16.47 6.44 16.52
N THR A 214 16.42 7.40 17.43
CA THR A 214 17.64 7.94 18.06
C THR A 214 18.29 6.90 18.96
N PRO A 215 19.58 7.06 19.36
CA PRO A 215 20.21 6.10 20.29
C PRO A 215 19.43 5.89 21.60
N ALA A 216 18.79 6.94 22.13
CA ALA A 216 17.97 6.84 23.33
C ALA A 216 16.66 6.04 23.08
N GLN A 217 15.99 6.29 21.95
CA GLN A 217 14.80 5.53 21.54
C GLN A 217 15.14 4.05 21.25
N GLU A 218 16.27 3.79 20.62
CA GLU A 218 16.74 2.43 20.35
C GLU A 218 17.04 1.68 21.66
N GLN A 219 17.67 2.35 22.63
CA GLN A 219 17.91 1.78 23.94
C GLN A 219 16.60 1.44 24.67
N GLU A 220 15.59 2.31 24.61
CA GLU A 220 14.28 2.04 25.18
C GLU A 220 13.59 0.84 24.50
N LEU A 221 13.66 0.73 23.18
CA LEU A 221 13.12 -0.42 22.45
C LEU A 221 13.82 -1.73 22.84
N ARG A 222 15.15 -1.72 23.02
CA ARG A 222 15.90 -2.88 23.54
C ARG A 222 15.49 -3.24 24.98
N GLN A 223 15.18 -2.26 25.82
CA GLN A 223 14.66 -2.51 27.18
C GLN A 223 13.23 -3.08 27.15
N LEU A 224 12.36 -2.57 26.26
CA LEU A 224 11.03 -3.14 26.06
C LEU A 224 11.11 -4.61 25.64
N LYS A 225 12.05 -4.92 24.74
CA LYS A 225 12.36 -6.29 24.31
C LYS A 225 12.80 -7.20 25.44
N SER A 226 13.64 -6.72 26.37
CA SER A 226 14.13 -7.54 27.49
C SER A 226 13.11 -7.76 28.59
N LYS A 227 12.18 -6.82 28.82
CA LYS A 227 11.21 -6.87 29.92
C LYS A 227 9.99 -7.76 29.65
N SER A 228 9.72 -8.09 28.38
CA SER A 228 8.49 -8.76 27.92
C SER A 228 7.21 -7.99 28.29
N HIS A 229 6.32 -7.75 27.32
CA HIS A 229 5.07 -7.03 27.54
C HIS A 229 3.91 -7.84 26.94
N PRO A 230 2.76 -8.00 27.64
CA PRO A 230 1.69 -8.92 27.22
C PRO A 230 1.10 -8.61 25.85
N ASP A 231 1.11 -7.33 25.45
CA ASP A 231 0.60 -6.87 24.16
C ASP A 231 1.68 -6.67 23.10
N ILE A 232 2.92 -7.10 23.39
CA ILE A 232 4.06 -6.95 22.47
C ILE A 232 4.63 -8.31 22.12
N PHE A 233 4.94 -8.48 20.85
CA PHE A 233 5.65 -9.65 20.35
C PHE A 233 6.79 -9.23 19.44
N TRP A 234 8.01 -9.58 19.84
CA TRP A 234 9.19 -9.45 18.99
C TRP A 234 9.28 -10.71 18.13
N ALA A 235 9.10 -10.53 16.82
CA ALA A 235 9.04 -11.62 15.87
C ALA A 235 10.30 -11.64 14.99
N SER A 236 10.89 -12.82 14.84
CA SER A 236 11.84 -13.06 13.75
C SER A 236 11.12 -13.03 12.40
N GLU A 237 11.87 -12.79 11.33
CA GLU A 237 11.34 -12.84 9.96
C GLU A 237 10.68 -14.19 9.66
N THR A 238 11.28 -15.31 10.10
CA THR A 238 10.72 -16.65 9.91
C THR A 238 9.35 -16.81 10.58
N GLN A 239 9.18 -16.28 11.79
CA GLN A 239 7.89 -16.30 12.48
C GLN A 239 6.84 -15.49 11.73
N ILE A 240 7.21 -14.30 11.20
CA ILE A 240 6.30 -13.50 10.38
C ILE A 240 5.91 -14.23 9.10
N ARG A 241 6.87 -14.82 8.37
CA ARG A 241 6.60 -15.59 7.13
C ARG A 241 5.67 -16.77 7.38
N ARG A 242 5.77 -17.39 8.56
CA ARG A 242 4.93 -18.52 8.98
C ARG A 242 3.65 -18.07 9.71
N LEU A 243 3.37 -16.78 9.79
CA LEU A 243 2.19 -16.21 10.48
C LEU A 243 2.09 -16.64 11.95
N GLY A 244 3.24 -16.85 12.61
CA GLY A 244 3.34 -17.34 13.98
C GLY A 244 3.39 -18.86 14.12
N ALA A 245 3.27 -19.62 13.02
CA ALA A 245 3.30 -21.08 13.07
C ALA A 245 4.70 -21.63 13.39
N VAL A 246 4.75 -22.49 14.41
CA VAL A 246 5.95 -23.23 14.85
C VAL A 246 5.83 -24.68 14.41
N GLU A 247 6.89 -25.21 13.81
CA GLU A 247 6.94 -26.59 13.31
C GLU A 247 6.90 -27.60 14.47
N GLY A 248 6.07 -28.64 14.34
CA GLY A 248 5.93 -29.69 15.36
C GLY A 248 5.20 -29.26 16.65
N ALA A 249 4.69 -28.03 16.74
CA ALA A 249 3.94 -27.58 17.92
C ALA A 249 2.53 -28.19 17.96
N ALA A 250 2.19 -28.82 19.09
CA ALA A 250 0.85 -29.34 19.35
C ALA A 250 -0.24 -28.25 19.36
N HIS A 251 0.13 -27.01 19.73
CA HIS A 251 -0.76 -25.85 19.74
C HIS A 251 -0.04 -24.59 19.23
N GLN A 252 -0.64 -23.93 18.22
CA GLN A 252 -0.18 -22.66 17.69
C GLN A 252 -0.76 -21.51 18.51
N LYS A 253 -0.03 -21.05 19.53
CA LYS A 253 -0.50 -19.99 20.43
C LYS A 253 -0.39 -18.59 19.85
N THR A 254 0.60 -18.35 18.99
CA THR A 254 0.84 -17.03 18.39
C THR A 254 0.20 -16.96 17.02
N LYS A 255 -0.69 -15.98 16.82
CA LYS A 255 -1.24 -15.62 15.51
C LYS A 255 -0.63 -14.31 15.07
N ILE A 256 -0.06 -14.26 13.88
CA ILE A 256 0.47 -13.03 13.28
C ILE A 256 -0.37 -12.67 12.05
N ALA A 257 -0.72 -11.40 11.93
CA ALA A 257 -1.48 -10.86 10.81
C ALA A 257 -0.75 -11.07 9.47
N GLN A 258 -1.48 -11.40 8.42
CA GLN A 258 -0.92 -11.53 7.06
C GLN A 258 -0.21 -10.24 6.59
N THR A 259 -0.69 -9.07 7.04
CA THR A 259 -0.11 -7.76 6.73
C THR A 259 1.28 -7.57 7.34
N ALA A 260 1.66 -8.32 8.38
CA ALA A 260 3.01 -8.30 8.92
C ALA A 260 4.05 -8.78 7.89
N VAL A 261 3.68 -9.67 6.96
CA VAL A 261 4.58 -10.11 5.90
C VAL A 261 5.03 -8.93 5.03
N TRP A 262 4.20 -7.90 4.89
CA TRP A 262 4.53 -6.72 4.10
C TRP A 262 5.63 -5.87 4.71
N THR A 263 5.84 -5.96 6.03
CA THR A 263 6.91 -5.24 6.69
C THR A 263 8.23 -5.98 6.55
N ILE A 264 8.30 -7.27 6.23
CA ILE A 264 9.59 -7.97 6.06
C ILE A 264 10.04 -8.05 4.60
N ASP A 265 9.12 -8.00 3.64
CA ASP A 265 9.48 -8.09 2.23
C ASP A 265 10.09 -6.76 1.77
N THR A 266 11.39 -6.75 1.47
CA THR A 266 12.14 -5.55 1.07
C THR A 266 12.30 -5.38 -0.45
N LEU A 267 11.92 -6.39 -1.24
CA LEU A 267 12.02 -6.33 -2.70
C LEU A 267 10.74 -5.79 -3.34
N ASN A 268 10.92 -5.00 -4.40
CA ASN A 268 9.88 -4.55 -5.34
C ASN A 268 9.73 -5.55 -6.48
#